data_AF-A0A7X5I6X6-F1
#
_entry.id   AF-A0A7X5I6X6-F1
#
_cell.length_a   1.000
_cell.length_b   1.000
_cell.length_c   1.000
_cell.angle_alpha   90.00
_cell.angle_beta   90.00
_cell.angle_gamma   90.00
#
_symmetry.space_group_name_H-M   'P 1'
#
loop_
_entity.id
_entity.type
_entity.pdbx_description
1 polymer ?
#
loop_
_entity_poly.entity_id
_entity_poly.type
_entity_poly.pdbx_seq_one_letter_code
_entity_poly.pdbx_strand_id
1 'polypeptide(L)'
;MSQNQFKVMQTVGIVIIYLIMWNYDFSIITKCLLELLIVFIITLDTIMKYVKQWKTKKCIENKKEFVKDIFFEVFMCFIMIMPIILK
;
A
#
# COMPACT_ATOMS: atom_id res chain seq x y z
N MET A 1 -18.96 2.06 -4.96
CA MET A 1 -17.90 1.63 -5.90
C MET A 1 -17.74 0.14 -5.76
N SER A 2 -17.72 -0.62 -6.86
CA SER A 2 -17.46 -2.06 -6.77
C SER A 2 -15.99 -2.30 -6.40
N GLN A 3 -15.69 -3.43 -5.75
CA GLN A 3 -14.32 -3.77 -5.34
C GLN A 3 -13.35 -3.79 -6.54
N ASN A 4 -13.83 -4.19 -7.72
CA ASN A 4 -13.06 -4.18 -8.96
C ASN A 4 -12.73 -2.76 -9.43
N GLN A 5 -13.71 -1.83 -9.37
CA GLN A 5 -13.46 -0.43 -9.72
C GLN A 5 -12.42 0.21 -8.81
N PHE A 6 -12.47 -0.10 -7.51
CA PHE A 6 -11.52 0.41 -6.53
C PHE A 6 -10.08 -0.06 -6.81
N LYS A 7 -9.89 -1.35 -7.09
CA LYS A 7 -8.59 -1.93 -7.47
C LYS A 7 -8.03 -1.34 -8.76
N VAL A 8 -8.89 -1.10 -9.75
CA VAL A 8 -8.49 -0.40 -10.99
C VAL A 8 -8.01 1.00 -10.67
N MET A 9 -8.73 1.74 -9.82
CA MET A 9 -8.33 3.10 -9.40
C MET A 9 -6.98 3.10 -8.65
N GLN A 10 -6.77 2.15 -7.73
CA GLN A 10 -5.49 1.98 -7.03
C GLN A 10 -4.34 1.71 -8.01
N THR A 11 -4.56 0.79 -8.96
CA THR A 11 -3.55 0.42 -9.97
C THR A 11 -3.18 1.63 -10.84
N VAL A 12 -4.19 2.38 -11.31
CA VAL A 12 -3.96 3.60 -12.09
C VAL A 12 -3.17 4.64 -11.28
N GLY A 13 -3.53 4.84 -10.01
CA GLY A 13 -2.81 5.75 -9.12
C GLY A 13 -1.33 5.36 -8.92
N ILE A 14 -1.05 4.08 -8.71
CA ILE A 14 0.31 3.55 -8.55
C ILE A 14 1.13 3.78 -9.83
N VAL A 15 0.56 3.50 -11.01
CA VAL A 15 1.23 3.71 -12.30
C VAL A 15 1.58 5.19 -12.50
N ILE A 16 0.66 6.11 -12.17
CA ILE A 16 0.92 7.56 -12.26
C ILE A 16 2.09 7.97 -11.35
N ILE A 17 2.12 7.47 -10.11
CA ILE A 17 3.22 7.78 -9.17
C ILE A 17 4.56 7.26 -9.71
N TYR A 18 4.59 6.04 -10.25
CA TYR A 18 5.81 5.49 -10.86
C TYR A 18 6.28 6.31 -12.07
N LEU A 19 5.36 6.73 -12.94
CA LEU A 19 5.70 7.59 -14.09
C LEU A 19 6.27 8.93 -13.64
N ILE A 20 5.72 9.53 -12.57
CA ILE A 20 6.25 10.77 -11.98
C ILE A 20 7.65 10.54 -11.41
N MET A 21 7.86 9.46 -10.65
CA MET A 21 9.18 9.13 -10.10
C MET A 21 10.25 8.88 -11.17
N TRP A 22 9.85 8.33 -12.33
CA TRP A 22 10.77 8.07 -13.44
C TRP A 22 11.14 9.33 -14.23
N ASN A 23 10.18 10.22 -14.46
CA ASN A 23 10.39 11.38 -15.33
C ASN A 23 11.06 12.57 -14.63
N TYR A 24 11.00 12.63 -13.30
CA TYR A 24 11.50 13.76 -12.52
C TYR A 24 12.62 13.32 -11.59
N ASP A 25 13.66 14.14 -11.50
CA ASP A 25 14.81 13.85 -10.65
C ASP A 25 14.57 14.32 -9.21
N PHE A 26 13.76 13.55 -8.50
CA PHE A 26 13.43 13.82 -7.10
C PHE A 26 14.56 13.46 -6.16
N SER A 27 14.62 14.20 -5.03
CA SER A 27 15.46 13.84 -3.89
C SER A 27 15.15 12.43 -3.38
N ILE A 28 16.13 11.78 -2.74
CA ILE A 28 15.96 10.45 -2.15
C ILE A 28 14.79 10.45 -1.14
N ILE A 29 14.68 11.50 -0.32
CA ILE A 29 13.60 11.67 0.66
C ILE A 29 12.23 11.66 -0.02
N THR A 30 12.09 12.39 -1.14
CA THR A 30 10.85 12.45 -1.91
C THR A 30 10.53 11.11 -2.56
N LYS A 31 11.53 10.38 -3.07
CA LYS A 31 11.34 9.02 -3.62
C LYS A 31 10.83 8.05 -2.56
N CYS A 32 11.42 8.06 -1.36
CA CYS A 32 10.93 7.26 -0.23
C CYS A 32 9.49 7.61 0.17
N LEU A 33 9.13 8.91 0.18
CA LEU A 33 7.77 9.35 0.47
C LEU A 33 6.75 8.83 -0.58
N LEU A 34 7.12 8.84 -1.86
CA LEU A 34 6.27 8.35 -2.94
C LEU A 34 6.10 6.82 -2.88
N GLU A 35 7.14 6.07 -2.53
CA GLU A 35 7.04 4.63 -2.32
C GLU A 35 6.17 4.27 -1.11
N LEU A 36 6.29 4.99 0.01
CA LEU A 36 5.39 4.85 1.15
C LEU A 36 3.94 5.10 0.74
N LEU A 37 3.70 6.07 -0.14
CA LEU A 37 2.38 6.38 -0.66
C LEU A 37 1.81 5.25 -1.53
N ILE A 38 2.66 4.61 -2.35
CA ILE A 38 2.29 3.41 -3.14
C ILE A 38 1.90 2.27 -2.20
N VAL A 39 2.69 1.99 -1.16
CA VAL A 39 2.36 0.95 -0.19
C VAL A 39 1.01 1.26 0.46
N PHE A 40 0.79 2.50 0.92
CA PHE A 40 -0.49 2.88 1.52
C PHE A 40 -1.68 2.70 0.57
N ILE A 41 -1.52 3.01 -0.72
CA ILE A 41 -2.56 2.79 -1.74
C ILE A 41 -2.87 1.30 -1.89
N ILE A 42 -1.86 0.42 -1.92
CA ILE A 42 -2.06 -1.04 -2.04
C ILE A 42 -2.85 -1.58 -0.84
N THR A 43 -2.62 -1.00 0.34
CA THR A 43 -3.07 -1.59 1.60
C THR A 43 -4.35 -0.97 2.13
N LEU A 44 -4.82 0.08 1.47
CA LEU A 44 -6.08 0.76 1.72
C LEU A 44 -7.29 -0.20 1.77
N ASP A 45 -7.31 -1.23 0.91
CA ASP A 45 -8.37 -2.26 0.89
C ASP A 45 -8.40 -3.05 2.22
N THR A 46 -7.21 -3.46 2.69
CA THR A 46 -6.98 -4.16 3.95
C THR A 46 -7.34 -3.27 5.14
N ILE A 47 -6.89 -2.02 5.13
CA ILE A 47 -7.21 -1.03 6.16
C ILE A 47 -8.72 -0.81 6.24
N MET A 48 -9.40 -0.61 5.11
CA MET A 48 -10.85 -0.44 5.06
C MET A 48 -11.60 -1.67 5.60
N LYS A 49 -11.13 -2.88 5.29
CA LYS A 49 -11.68 -4.13 5.85
C LYS A 49 -11.61 -4.14 7.38
N TYR A 50 -10.44 -3.84 7.96
CA TYR A 50 -10.27 -3.84 9.42
C TYR A 50 -10.99 -2.67 10.11
N VAL A 51 -11.01 -1.47 9.52
CA VAL A 51 -11.78 -0.33 10.03
C VAL A 51 -13.29 -0.65 10.06
N LYS A 52 -13.81 -1.31 9.03
CA LYS A 52 -15.22 -1.75 8.99
C LYS A 52 -15.51 -2.80 10.05
N GLN A 53 -14.63 -3.80 10.21
CA GLN A 53 -14.75 -4.81 11.27
C GLN A 53 -14.77 -4.17 12.66
N TRP A 54 -13.85 -3.23 12.92
CA TRP A 54 -13.77 -2.52 14.20
C TRP A 54 -15.03 -1.71 14.51
N LYS A 55 -15.57 -0.97 13.52
CA LYS A 55 -16.84 -0.22 13.67
C LYS A 55 -18.03 -1.13 14.00
N THR A 56 -18.06 -2.34 13.46
CA THR A 56 -19.15 -3.29 13.70
C THR A 56 -19.05 -4.05 15.03
N LYS A 57 -18.07 -3.75 15.90
CA LYS A 57 -17.79 -4.47 17.17
C LYS A 57 -17.62 -6.00 17.03
N LYS A 58 -17.57 -6.52 15.81
CA LYS A 58 -17.05 -7.87 15.56
C LYS A 58 -15.57 -7.80 15.90
N CYS A 59 -15.19 -8.42 17.02
CA CYS A 59 -13.79 -8.69 17.34
C CYS A 59 -13.12 -9.22 16.07
N ILE A 60 -11.88 -8.85 15.76
CA ILE A 60 -11.17 -9.35 14.56
C ILE A 60 -11.27 -10.88 14.59
N GLU A 61 -12.22 -11.43 13.83
CA GLU A 61 -12.65 -12.83 13.97
C GLU A 61 -11.51 -13.77 13.56
N ASN A 62 -10.52 -13.24 12.81
CA ASN A 62 -9.43 -14.01 12.24
C ASN A 62 -8.06 -13.33 12.46
N LYS A 63 -7.55 -13.37 13.69
CA LYS A 63 -6.21 -12.83 14.05
C LYS A 63 -5.09 -13.35 13.15
N LYS A 64 -5.19 -14.58 12.64
CA LYS A 64 -4.22 -15.19 11.72
C LYS A 64 -4.17 -14.48 10.37
N GLU A 65 -5.33 -14.05 9.87
CA GLU A 65 -5.45 -13.30 8.62
C GLU A 65 -4.87 -11.89 8.78
N PHE A 66 -5.12 -11.24 9.92
CA PHE A 66 -4.53 -9.95 10.26
C PHE A 66 -3.00 -9.98 10.32
N VAL A 67 -2.42 -10.98 10.98
CA VAL A 67 -0.95 -11.13 11.03
C VAL A 67 -0.38 -11.37 9.63
N LYS A 68 -1.04 -12.19 8.80
CA LYS A 68 -0.61 -12.44 7.42
C LYS A 68 -0.67 -11.17 6.58
N ASP A 69 -1.73 -10.38 6.71
CA ASP A 69 -1.90 -9.12 5.99
C ASP A 69 -0.81 -8.11 6.37
N ILE A 70 -0.50 -7.96 7.67
CA ILE A 70 0.63 -7.14 8.14
C ILE A 70 1.96 -7.64 7.58
N PHE A 71 2.20 -8.95 7.63
CA PHE A 71 3.47 -9.52 7.17
C PHE A 71 3.67 -9.29 5.67
N PHE A 72 2.59 -9.39 4.88
CA PHE A 72 2.60 -9.05 3.47
C PHE A 72 2.88 -7.56 3.24
N GLU A 73 2.27 -6.68 4.03
CA GLU A 73 2.51 -5.23 4.00
C GLU A 73 3.97 -4.86 4.23
N VAL A 74 4.55 -5.41 5.29
CA VAL A 74 5.95 -5.19 5.67
C VAL A 74 6.88 -5.72 4.59
N PHE A 75 6.59 -6.91 4.03
CA PHE A 75 7.36 -7.48 2.94
C PHE A 75 7.34 -6.61 1.67
N MET A 76 6.18 -6.07 1.30
CA MET A 76 6.06 -5.16 0.15
C MET A 76 6.82 -3.85 0.36
N CYS A 77 6.78 -3.28 1.57
CA CYS A 77 7.64 -2.15 1.96
C CYS A 77 9.12 -2.44 1.74
N PHE A 78 9.61 -3.60 2.22
CA PHE A 78 11.01 -3.99 2.04
C PHE A 78 11.41 -4.11 0.57
N ILE A 79 10.56 -4.71 -0.27
CA ILE A 79 10.82 -4.84 -1.71
C ILE A 79 10.92 -3.47 -2.39
N MET A 80 10.04 -2.51 -2.06
CA MET A 80 10.04 -1.21 -2.72
C MET A 80 11.23 -0.34 -2.30
N ILE A 81 11.60 -0.39 -1.01
CA ILE A 81 12.70 0.44 -0.47
C ILE A 81 14.09 -0.13 -0.85
N MET A 82 14.22 -1.44 -1.03
CA MET A 82 15.50 -2.10 -1.37
C MET A 82 16.22 -1.49 -2.60
N PRO A 83 15.55 -1.26 -3.74
CA PRO A 83 16.13 -0.56 -4.90
C PRO A 83 16.63 0.86 -4.62
N ILE A 84 16.05 1.58 -3.65
CA ILE A 84 16.53 2.91 -3.25
C ILE A 84 17.80 2.78 -2.39
N ILE A 85 17.84 1.82 -1.46
CA ILE A 85 18.98 1.64 -0.54
C ILE A 85 20.20 1.04 -1.25
N LEU A 86 20.00 0.12 -2.19
CA LEU A 86 21.07 -0.61 -2.88
C LEU A 86 21.68 0.15 -4.07
N LYS A 87 21.24 1.38 -4.33
CA LYS A 87 21.69 2.23 -5.44
C LYS A 87 22.60 3.34 -4.93
#